data_AF-A0A954XUX6-F1
#
_entry.id   AF-A0A954XUX6-F1
#
_cell.length_a   1.000
_cell.length_b   1.000
_cell.length_c   1.000
_cell.angle_alpha   90.00
_cell.angle_beta   90.00
_cell.angle_gamma   90.00
#
_symmetry.space_group_name_H-M   'P 1'
#
loop_
_entity.id
_entity.type
_entity.pdbx_description
1 polymer ?
#
loop_
_entity_poly.entity_id
_entity_poly.type
_entity_poly.pdbx_seq_one_letter_code
_entity_poly.pdbx_strand_id
1 'polypeptide(L)'
;MSNFHELFLPLLVQLAAIIAAARIGAVVFRAIGQPEVVGEILAGLLLGPSCLGRLAPEWLTLAADVETRFALRVLSELGLVLLMFLVGLEFDFSHLRHVGRTAGAVAAAGIAVPFALGAALAVAIHPVVAADVPRTGFALFLATALSITAIPILGRIMIELGLQRTSIGTLTITAAVVDDVVGWVLLIVVASVVGGEFSWVALGTTAASILAFAALVFLIVRPVTLRILAAERPATTQAALLSPLEQPLSTAKSAVLLVLVLLAAAATSSLGVFAAFGPFVLGAALSTNRRVAEAVTAQWRPLVFAMLLPVFLPTPVCRRILGGWRAGCIGASPRPSLASPWQASWSVADWPPGCADVRRGIAPAWPS
;
A
#
# COMPACT_ATOMS: atom_id res chain seq x y z
N MET A 1 17.81 -29.07 -3.39
CA MET A 1 16.78 -29.06 -2.32
C MET A 1 17.31 -28.49 -0.99
N SER A 2 18.63 -28.35 -0.80
CA SER A 2 19.25 -27.68 0.36
C SER A 2 18.86 -26.20 0.49
N ASN A 3 18.81 -25.45 -0.61
CA ASN A 3 18.59 -24.00 -0.55
C ASN A 3 17.23 -23.58 0.03
N PHE A 4 16.14 -24.32 -0.23
CA PHE A 4 14.80 -23.91 0.27
C PHE A 4 14.70 -23.98 1.80
N HIS A 5 15.24 -25.03 2.42
CA HIS A 5 15.19 -25.16 3.88
C HIS A 5 16.11 -24.15 4.58
N GLU A 6 17.26 -23.84 3.97
CA GLU A 6 18.18 -22.79 4.43
C GLU A 6 17.55 -21.39 4.40
N LEU A 7 16.59 -21.16 3.49
CA LEU A 7 15.84 -19.91 3.37
C LEU A 7 14.56 -19.86 4.21
N PHE A 8 13.86 -20.98 4.34
CA PHE A 8 12.57 -21.04 4.99
C PHE A 8 12.66 -20.81 6.50
N LEU A 9 13.68 -21.40 7.16
CA LEU A 9 13.84 -21.26 8.60
C LEU A 9 14.12 -19.80 9.03
N PRO A 10 15.07 -19.05 8.41
CA PRO A 10 15.26 -17.63 8.69
C PRO A 10 13.99 -16.80 8.44
N LEU A 11 13.26 -17.08 7.36
CA LEU A 11 12.00 -16.37 7.06
C LEU A 11 10.97 -16.57 8.18
N LEU A 12 10.78 -17.79 8.68
CA LEU A 12 9.85 -18.07 9.77
C LEU A 12 10.27 -17.37 11.08
N VAL A 13 11.57 -17.41 11.40
CA VAL A 13 12.10 -16.73 12.60
C VAL A 13 11.89 -15.22 12.51
N GLN A 14 12.14 -14.62 11.34
CA GLN A 14 11.90 -13.21 11.10
C GLN A 14 10.42 -12.83 11.21
N LEU A 15 9.53 -13.63 10.60
CA LEU A 15 8.08 -13.40 10.70
C LEU A 15 7.61 -13.48 12.16
N ALA A 16 8.05 -14.51 12.90
CA ALA A 16 7.72 -14.65 14.31
C ALA A 16 8.20 -13.45 15.13
N ALA A 17 9.44 -13.00 14.90
CA ALA A 17 9.99 -11.83 15.60
C ALA A 17 9.25 -10.52 15.27
N ILE A 18 8.95 -10.29 13.99
CA ILE A 18 8.19 -9.11 13.53
C ILE A 18 6.79 -9.11 14.16
N ILE A 19 6.07 -10.23 14.10
CA ILE A 19 4.73 -10.34 14.67
C ILE A 19 4.78 -10.16 16.18
N ALA A 20 5.72 -10.83 16.88
CA ALA A 20 5.86 -10.71 18.32
C ALA A 20 6.13 -9.26 18.75
N ALA A 21 7.10 -8.58 18.12
CA ALA A 21 7.40 -7.19 18.44
C ALA A 21 6.24 -6.25 18.12
N ALA A 22 5.58 -6.44 16.98
CA ALA A 22 4.40 -5.66 16.62
C ALA A 22 3.28 -5.83 17.67
N ARG A 23 3.00 -7.06 18.11
CA ARG A 23 1.99 -7.31 19.15
C ARG A 23 2.37 -6.73 20.51
N ILE A 24 3.65 -6.78 20.90
CA ILE A 24 4.14 -6.11 22.10
C ILE A 24 3.92 -4.60 21.98
N GLY A 25 4.33 -4.00 20.85
CA GLY A 25 4.13 -2.57 20.56
C GLY A 25 2.65 -2.17 20.61
N ALA A 26 1.78 -2.96 19.99
CA ALA A 26 0.33 -2.75 20.02
C ALA A 26 -0.23 -2.77 21.44
N VAL A 27 0.16 -3.75 22.27
CA VAL A 27 -0.30 -3.85 23.67
C VAL A 27 0.18 -2.66 24.50
N VAL A 28 1.44 -2.26 24.35
CA VAL A 28 2.00 -1.10 25.05
C VAL A 28 1.28 0.19 24.66
N PHE A 29 1.08 0.41 23.35
CA PHE A 29 0.42 1.63 22.86
C PHE A 29 -1.06 1.68 23.23
N ARG A 30 -1.74 0.53 23.19
CA ARG A 30 -3.11 0.44 23.69
C ARG A 30 -3.20 0.76 25.18
N ALA A 31 -2.23 0.32 25.99
CA ALA A 31 -2.21 0.60 27.43
C ALA A 31 -2.06 2.10 27.75
N ILE A 32 -1.42 2.88 26.87
CA ILE A 32 -1.28 4.34 27.00
C ILE A 32 -2.38 5.12 26.24
N GLY A 33 -3.42 4.45 25.75
CA GLY A 33 -4.54 5.08 25.03
C GLY A 33 -4.23 5.53 23.61
N GLN A 34 -3.16 5.02 23.00
CA GLN A 34 -2.79 5.29 21.61
C GLN A 34 -3.27 4.17 20.67
N PRO A 35 -3.50 4.45 19.37
CA PRO A 35 -3.85 3.42 18.39
C PRO A 35 -2.77 2.31 18.31
N GLU A 36 -3.20 1.05 18.19
CA GLU A 36 -2.31 -0.13 18.16
C GLU A 36 -1.32 -0.03 17.00
N VAL A 37 -1.76 0.46 15.84
CA VAL A 37 -0.93 0.64 14.65
C VAL A 37 0.32 1.50 14.90
N VAL A 38 0.25 2.50 15.78
CA VAL A 38 1.39 3.37 16.07
C VAL A 38 2.49 2.57 16.78
N GLY A 39 2.10 1.73 17.73
CA GLY A 39 3.02 0.82 18.43
C GLY A 39 3.62 -0.23 17.50
N GLU A 40 2.86 -0.74 16.53
CA GLU A 40 3.35 -1.68 15.53
C GLU A 40 4.37 -1.04 14.57
N ILE A 41 4.11 0.18 14.10
CA ILE A 41 5.07 0.94 13.27
C ILE A 41 6.36 1.18 14.05
N LEU A 42 6.26 1.61 15.31
CA LEU A 42 7.42 1.88 16.15
C LEU A 42 8.21 0.59 16.41
N ALA A 43 7.54 -0.52 16.73
CA ALA A 43 8.20 -1.81 16.91
C ALA A 43 8.93 -2.25 15.63
N GLY A 44 8.32 -2.07 14.45
CA GLY A 44 8.95 -2.33 13.17
C GLY A 44 10.18 -1.48 12.90
N LEU A 45 10.11 -0.18 13.23
CA LEU A 45 11.24 0.74 13.13
C LEU A 45 12.40 0.33 14.07
N LEU A 46 12.08 -0.08 15.30
CA LEU A 46 13.05 -0.51 16.30
C LEU A 46 13.73 -1.82 15.92
N LEU A 47 12.97 -2.80 15.42
CA LEU A 47 13.49 -4.08 14.89
C LEU A 47 14.33 -3.89 13.63
N GLY A 48 14.12 -2.79 12.92
CA GLY A 48 14.83 -2.46 11.71
C GLY A 48 16.32 -2.18 11.91
N PRO A 49 17.07 -2.05 10.81
CA PRO A 49 18.49 -1.70 10.81
C PRO A 49 18.78 -0.35 11.49
N SER A 50 17.76 0.51 11.63
CA SER A 50 17.88 1.85 12.20
C SER A 50 18.21 1.86 13.71
N CYS A 51 17.74 0.87 14.47
CA CYS A 51 18.00 0.75 15.91
C CYS A 51 18.68 -0.58 16.26
N LEU A 52 17.98 -1.70 16.14
CA LEU A 52 18.53 -3.03 16.46
C LEU A 52 19.73 -3.39 15.57
N GLY A 53 19.74 -2.92 14.33
CA GLY A 53 20.90 -3.09 13.46
C GLY A 53 22.21 -2.43 13.93
N ARG A 54 22.12 -1.41 14.79
CA ARG A 54 23.28 -0.74 15.39
C ARG A 54 23.71 -1.40 16.71
N LEU A 55 22.75 -1.91 17.48
CA LEU A 55 23.00 -2.50 18.80
C LEU A 55 23.40 -3.99 18.72
N ALA A 56 22.86 -4.71 17.73
CA ALA A 56 23.12 -6.13 17.51
C ALA A 56 23.25 -6.40 15.99
N PRO A 57 24.40 -6.07 15.36
CA PRO A 57 24.60 -6.26 13.92
C PRO A 57 24.49 -7.73 13.47
N GLU A 58 24.66 -8.70 14.37
CA GLU A 58 24.43 -10.12 14.13
C GLU A 58 22.93 -10.46 13.87
N TRP A 59 22.00 -9.65 14.36
CA TRP A 59 20.59 -9.77 13.99
C TRP A 59 20.36 -9.47 12.50
N LEU A 60 21.15 -8.53 11.95
CA LEU A 60 21.08 -8.18 10.54
C LEU A 60 21.69 -9.24 9.63
N THR A 61 22.63 -10.07 10.11
CA THR A 61 23.21 -11.15 9.28
C THR A 61 22.21 -12.28 9.08
N LEU A 62 21.36 -12.57 10.07
CA LEU A 62 20.18 -13.43 9.92
C LEU A 62 19.11 -12.85 8.97
N ALA A 63 19.12 -11.52 8.74
CA ALA A 63 18.22 -10.79 7.84
C ALA A 63 18.89 -10.29 6.55
N ALA A 64 20.14 -10.70 6.30
CA ALA A 64 20.98 -10.17 5.23
C ALA A 64 20.73 -10.83 3.88
N ASP A 65 20.09 -12.00 3.87
CA ASP A 65 19.82 -12.71 2.63
C ASP A 65 18.81 -11.94 1.74
N VAL A 66 19.17 -11.81 0.47
CA VAL A 66 18.43 -11.02 -0.52
C VAL A 66 17.08 -11.65 -0.81
N GLU A 67 17.04 -12.97 -0.88
CA GLU A 67 15.86 -13.75 -1.21
C GLU A 67 14.83 -13.70 -0.06
N THR A 68 15.28 -13.84 1.20
CA THR A 68 14.39 -13.69 2.37
C THR A 68 13.75 -12.30 2.44
N ARG A 69 14.51 -11.23 2.16
CA ARG A 69 13.96 -9.87 2.07
C ARG A 69 12.95 -9.70 0.95
N PHE A 70 13.18 -10.35 -0.19
CA PHE A 70 12.23 -10.34 -1.29
C PHE A 70 10.92 -11.03 -0.91
N ALA A 71 10.99 -12.19 -0.25
CA ALA A 71 9.82 -12.90 0.24
C ALA A 71 9.00 -12.07 1.23
N LEU A 72 9.65 -11.42 2.20
CA LEU A 72 8.98 -10.49 3.13
C LEU A 72 8.32 -9.31 2.41
N ARG A 73 8.96 -8.79 1.34
CA ARG A 73 8.38 -7.71 0.52
C ARG A 73 7.13 -8.18 -0.23
N VAL A 74 7.16 -9.36 -0.82
CA VAL A 74 5.96 -9.90 -1.50
C VAL A 74 4.82 -10.08 -0.49
N LEU A 75 5.14 -10.60 0.70
CA LEU A 75 4.14 -10.79 1.76
C LEU A 75 3.58 -9.45 2.29
N SER A 76 4.41 -8.42 2.40
CA SER A 76 3.95 -7.10 2.84
C SER A 76 3.04 -6.43 1.82
N GLU A 77 3.37 -6.49 0.53
CA GLU A 77 2.53 -5.95 -0.53
C GLU A 77 1.18 -6.68 -0.59
N LEU A 78 1.17 -8.00 -0.39
CA LEU A 78 -0.08 -8.77 -0.26
C LEU A 78 -0.90 -8.34 0.95
N GLY A 79 -0.25 -8.12 2.10
CA GLY A 79 -0.90 -7.61 3.30
C GLY A 79 -1.55 -6.25 3.10
N LEU A 80 -0.87 -5.36 2.38
CA LEU A 80 -1.38 -4.04 2.01
C LEU A 80 -2.57 -4.11 1.04
N VAL A 81 -2.51 -5.00 0.04
CA VAL A 81 -3.62 -5.26 -0.89
C VAL A 81 -4.88 -5.68 -0.13
N LEU A 82 -4.74 -6.63 0.80
CA LEU A 82 -5.88 -7.10 1.61
C LEU A 82 -6.34 -6.04 2.62
N LEU A 83 -5.43 -5.27 3.21
CA LEU A 83 -5.78 -4.15 4.08
C LEU A 83 -6.59 -3.10 3.30
N MET A 84 -6.17 -2.74 2.09
CA MET A 84 -6.87 -1.74 1.30
C MET A 84 -8.26 -2.18 0.87
N PHE A 85 -8.43 -3.47 0.59
CA PHE A 85 -9.77 -4.03 0.42
C PHE A 85 -10.63 -3.90 1.68
N LEU A 86 -10.12 -4.28 2.85
CA LEU A 86 -10.85 -4.16 4.12
C LEU A 86 -11.20 -2.71 4.46
N VAL A 87 -10.27 -1.78 4.23
CA VAL A 87 -10.53 -0.34 4.40
C VAL A 87 -11.67 0.06 3.47
N GLY A 88 -11.58 -0.20 2.16
CA GLY A 88 -12.66 0.14 1.23
C GLY A 88 -14.02 -0.45 1.64
N LEU A 89 -14.02 -1.67 2.18
CA LEU A 89 -15.23 -2.37 2.62
C LEU A 89 -15.87 -1.78 3.88
N GLU A 90 -15.06 -1.26 4.80
CA GLU A 90 -15.50 -0.78 6.11
C GLU A 90 -16.01 0.66 6.10
N PHE A 91 -15.64 1.46 5.08
CA PHE A 91 -16.11 2.83 4.93
C PHE A 91 -17.40 2.93 4.09
N ASP A 92 -18.36 3.70 4.61
CA ASP A 92 -19.60 4.01 3.91
C ASP A 92 -19.45 5.30 3.09
N PHE A 93 -19.50 5.15 1.77
CA PHE A 93 -19.41 6.24 0.79
C PHE A 93 -20.77 6.73 0.28
N SER A 94 -21.89 6.23 0.82
CA SER A 94 -23.23 6.63 0.40
C SER A 94 -23.50 8.14 0.55
N HIS A 95 -22.89 8.76 1.56
CA HIS A 95 -23.05 10.19 1.87
C HIS A 95 -22.02 11.09 1.18
N LEU A 96 -21.16 10.52 0.32
CA LEU A 96 -20.05 11.23 -0.33
C LEU A 96 -20.49 12.52 -1.04
N ARG A 97 -21.67 12.51 -1.68
CA ARG A 97 -22.21 13.67 -2.39
C ARG A 97 -22.45 14.90 -1.49
N HIS A 98 -22.77 14.67 -0.22
CA HIS A 98 -23.05 15.74 0.74
C HIS A 98 -21.77 16.29 1.38
N VAL A 99 -20.73 15.47 1.54
CA VAL A 99 -19.47 15.88 2.17
C VAL A 99 -18.36 16.24 1.19
N GLY A 100 -18.54 15.98 -0.12
CA GLY A 100 -17.49 16.12 -1.12
C GLY A 100 -16.85 17.51 -1.23
N ARG A 101 -17.64 18.59 -1.09
CA ARG A 101 -17.09 19.96 -1.10
C ARG A 101 -16.20 20.23 0.12
N THR A 102 -16.67 19.82 1.30
CA THR A 102 -15.90 19.94 2.54
C THR A 102 -14.66 19.05 2.49
N ALA A 103 -14.78 17.82 2.00
CA ALA A 103 -13.65 16.90 1.82
C ALA A 103 -12.60 17.47 0.88
N GLY A 104 -13.02 18.07 -0.24
CA GLY A 104 -12.12 18.74 -1.17
C GLY A 104 -11.42 19.96 -0.56
N ALA A 105 -12.09 20.74 0.28
CA ALA A 105 -11.48 21.85 1.00
C ALA A 105 -10.46 21.36 2.05
N VAL A 106 -10.79 20.30 2.78
CA VAL A 106 -9.89 19.66 3.75
C VAL A 106 -8.67 19.09 3.04
N ALA A 107 -8.84 18.39 1.93
CA ALA A 107 -7.76 17.87 1.09
C ALA A 107 -6.87 18.99 0.57
N ALA A 108 -7.46 20.05 -0.01
CA ALA A 108 -6.70 21.19 -0.52
C ALA A 108 -5.87 21.88 0.56
N ALA A 109 -6.42 22.09 1.76
CA ALA A 109 -5.68 22.64 2.89
C ALA A 109 -4.61 21.66 3.39
N GLY A 110 -4.97 20.38 3.49
CA GLY A 110 -4.11 19.27 3.90
C GLY A 110 -2.94 19.01 2.95
N ILE A 111 -3.02 19.45 1.69
CA ILE A 111 -1.91 19.43 0.74
C ILE A 111 -1.17 20.77 0.76
N ALA A 112 -1.86 21.89 0.57
CA ALA A 112 -1.22 23.18 0.33
C ALA A 112 -0.35 23.64 1.52
N VAL A 113 -0.83 23.45 2.75
CA VAL A 113 -0.10 23.87 3.96
C VAL A 113 1.20 23.07 4.15
N PRO A 114 1.19 21.73 4.25
CA PRO A 114 2.43 20.97 4.37
C PRO A 114 3.32 21.06 3.13
N PHE A 115 2.75 21.30 1.94
CA PHE A 115 3.56 21.53 0.74
C PHE A 115 4.40 22.80 0.87
N ALA A 116 3.77 23.91 1.26
CA ALA A 116 4.46 25.18 1.48
C ALA A 116 5.50 25.08 2.59
N LEU A 117 5.15 24.45 3.72
CA LEU A 117 6.07 24.22 4.83
C LEU A 117 7.24 23.31 4.43
N GLY A 118 6.96 22.25 3.66
CA GLY A 118 7.97 21.33 3.16
C GLY A 118 8.93 21.98 2.16
N ALA A 119 8.42 22.85 1.28
CA ALA A 119 9.26 23.63 0.37
C ALA A 119 10.14 24.64 1.12
N ALA A 120 9.58 25.32 2.13
CA ALA A 120 10.34 26.23 2.98
C ALA A 120 11.43 25.50 3.78
N LEU A 121 11.09 24.34 4.36
CA LEU A 121 12.04 23.49 5.06
C LEU A 121 13.14 23.00 4.11
N ALA A 122 12.77 22.57 2.89
CA ALA A 122 13.72 22.11 1.90
C ALA A 122 14.77 23.18 1.58
N VAL A 123 14.34 24.43 1.41
CA VAL A 123 15.25 25.56 1.18
C VAL A 123 16.25 25.73 2.33
N ALA A 124 15.80 25.57 3.57
CA ALA A 124 16.66 25.74 4.75
C ALA A 124 17.68 24.60 4.91
N ILE A 125 17.29 23.34 4.63
CA ILE A 125 18.15 22.17 4.88
C ILE A 125 18.97 21.74 3.67
N HIS A 126 18.58 22.14 2.45
CA HIS A 126 19.23 21.74 1.19
C HIS A 126 20.76 21.92 1.20
N PRO A 127 21.34 23.05 1.69
CA PRO A 127 22.79 23.24 1.72
C PRO A 127 23.54 22.22 2.58
N VAL A 128 22.89 21.65 3.59
CA VAL A 128 23.50 20.73 4.55
C VAL A 128 23.27 19.27 4.16
N VAL A 129 22.09 18.97 3.60
CA VAL A 129 21.62 17.59 3.41
C VAL A 129 21.77 17.12 1.96
N ALA A 130 21.71 18.02 0.98
CA ALA A 130 21.60 17.66 -0.43
C ALA A 130 22.25 18.68 -1.37
N ALA A 131 23.44 19.19 -1.02
CA ALA A 131 24.15 20.22 -1.78
C ALA A 131 24.39 19.84 -3.26
N ASP A 132 24.57 18.54 -3.55
CA ASP A 132 24.84 18.01 -4.88
C ASP A 132 23.58 17.81 -5.75
N VAL A 133 22.37 18.01 -5.20
CA VAL A 133 21.09 17.79 -5.90
C VAL A 133 20.50 19.13 -6.34
N PRO A 134 19.88 19.23 -7.53
CA PRO A 134 19.15 20.44 -7.92
C PRO A 134 18.12 20.86 -6.88
N ARG A 135 18.26 22.08 -6.36
CA ARG A 135 17.44 22.62 -5.27
C ARG A 135 15.94 22.54 -5.56
N THR A 136 15.53 22.79 -6.80
CA THR A 136 14.12 22.72 -7.22
C THR A 136 13.56 21.30 -7.11
N GLY A 137 14.30 20.30 -7.62
CA GLY A 137 13.89 18.90 -7.53
C GLY A 137 13.80 18.42 -6.08
N PHE A 138 14.78 18.77 -5.26
CA PHE A 138 14.78 18.45 -3.83
C PHE A 138 13.59 19.10 -3.09
N ALA A 139 13.33 20.39 -3.35
CA ALA A 139 12.23 21.11 -2.71
C ALA A 139 10.85 20.58 -3.10
N LEU A 140 10.63 20.34 -4.39
CA LEU A 140 9.37 19.76 -4.88
C LEU A 140 9.15 18.35 -4.35
N PHE A 141 10.22 17.54 -4.30
CA PHE A 141 10.14 16.19 -3.75
C PHE A 141 9.80 16.20 -2.25
N LEU A 142 10.50 17.01 -1.44
CA LEU A 142 10.25 17.08 0.00
C LEU A 142 8.86 17.65 0.30
N ALA A 143 8.46 18.71 -0.40
CA ALA A 143 7.13 19.30 -0.29
C ALA A 143 6.04 18.26 -0.60
N THR A 144 6.18 17.53 -1.71
CA THR A 144 5.23 16.48 -2.09
C THR A 144 5.20 15.35 -1.07
N ALA A 145 6.36 14.88 -0.61
CA ALA A 145 6.48 13.79 0.35
C ALA A 145 5.81 14.11 1.70
N LEU A 146 5.83 15.37 2.14
CA LEU A 146 5.19 15.82 3.38
C LEU A 146 3.69 16.10 3.23
N SER A 147 3.18 16.18 2.00
CA SER A 147 1.79 16.56 1.70
C SER A 147 0.88 15.38 1.39
N ILE A 148 1.44 14.20 1.16
CA ILE A 148 0.66 13.00 0.81
C ILE A 148 0.33 12.21 2.06
N THR A 149 -0.96 11.88 2.22
CA THR A 149 -1.47 11.08 3.34
C THR A 149 -1.53 9.59 2.97
N ALA A 150 -1.03 8.73 3.86
CA ALA A 150 -1.11 7.27 3.68
C ALA A 150 -2.50 6.72 4.08
N ILE A 151 -3.39 6.55 3.11
CA ILE A 151 -4.74 5.99 3.31
C ILE A 151 -4.76 4.69 4.13
N PRO A 152 -3.85 3.69 3.94
CA PRO A 152 -3.88 2.44 4.69
C PRO A 152 -3.75 2.61 6.20
N ILE A 153 -2.86 3.49 6.64
CA ILE A 153 -2.65 3.75 8.06
C ILE A 153 -3.81 4.56 8.61
N LEU A 154 -4.25 5.59 7.88
CA LEU A 154 -5.39 6.40 8.28
C LEU A 154 -6.66 5.55 8.44
N GLY A 155 -6.99 4.72 7.45
CA GLY A 155 -8.13 3.80 7.48
C GLY A 155 -8.06 2.86 8.67
N ARG A 156 -6.88 2.31 8.97
CA ARG A 156 -6.69 1.47 10.15
C ARG A 156 -6.92 2.23 11.46
N ILE A 157 -6.36 3.43 11.61
CA ILE A 157 -6.56 4.26 12.80
C ILE A 157 -8.05 4.50 13.01
N MET A 158 -8.76 4.87 11.95
CA MET A 158 -10.20 5.13 12.02
C MET A 158 -11.01 3.88 12.39
N ILE A 159 -10.60 2.69 11.93
CA ILE A 159 -11.21 1.41 12.31
C ILE A 159 -10.92 1.05 13.78
N GLU A 160 -9.69 1.29 14.25
CA GLU A 160 -9.30 1.05 15.64
C GLU A 160 -10.01 1.99 16.62
N LEU A 161 -10.23 3.24 16.20
CA LEU A 161 -10.98 4.24 16.97
C LEU A 161 -12.51 4.08 16.85
N GLY A 162 -13.01 3.15 16.02
CA GLY A 162 -14.45 2.96 15.82
C GLY A 162 -15.14 4.10 15.06
N LEU A 163 -14.38 4.94 14.35
CA LEU A 163 -14.87 6.14 13.68
C LEU A 163 -15.28 5.93 12.22
N GLN A 164 -15.11 4.73 11.67
CA GLN A 164 -15.35 4.42 10.25
C GLN A 164 -16.79 4.70 9.74
N ARG A 165 -17.77 4.76 10.64
CA ARG A 165 -19.20 4.98 10.36
C ARG A 165 -19.68 6.37 10.75
N THR A 166 -18.78 7.23 11.22
CA THR A 166 -19.10 8.61 11.61
C THR A 166 -18.93 9.56 10.43
N SER A 167 -19.60 10.72 10.49
CA SER A 167 -19.41 11.78 9.49
C SER A 167 -17.96 12.23 9.37
N ILE A 168 -17.25 12.30 10.50
CA ILE A 168 -15.82 12.62 10.56
C ILE A 168 -15.00 11.53 9.85
N GLY A 169 -15.31 10.25 10.08
CA GLY A 169 -14.67 9.12 9.38
C GLY A 169 -14.82 9.17 7.88
N THR A 170 -16.04 9.32 7.40
CA THR A 170 -16.31 9.42 5.97
C THR A 170 -15.65 10.66 5.37
N LEU A 171 -15.72 11.81 6.04
CA LEU A 171 -15.07 13.05 5.59
C LEU A 171 -13.56 12.88 5.45
N THR A 172 -12.91 12.33 6.47
CA THR A 172 -11.45 12.14 6.53
C THR A 172 -10.96 11.16 5.47
N ILE A 173 -11.61 10.01 5.29
CA ILE A 173 -11.21 9.06 4.24
C ILE A 173 -11.52 9.61 2.85
N THR A 174 -12.64 10.32 2.67
CA THR A 174 -12.92 10.99 1.40
C THR A 174 -11.83 12.00 1.05
N ALA A 175 -11.43 12.84 2.01
CA ALA A 175 -10.36 13.80 1.81
C ALA A 175 -9.06 13.08 1.44
N ALA A 176 -8.71 12.00 2.13
CA ALA A 176 -7.52 11.21 1.83
C ALA A 176 -7.55 10.55 0.44
N VAL A 177 -8.73 10.15 -0.07
CA VAL A 177 -8.87 9.67 -1.46
C VAL A 177 -8.63 10.79 -2.47
N VAL A 178 -9.11 12.01 -2.19
CA VAL A 178 -8.80 13.18 -3.02
C VAL A 178 -7.30 13.49 -2.96
N ASP A 179 -6.69 13.42 -1.78
CA ASP A 179 -5.26 13.62 -1.58
C ASP A 179 -4.42 12.64 -2.40
N ASP A 180 -4.80 11.37 -2.48
CA ASP A 180 -4.06 10.36 -3.23
C ASP A 180 -4.11 10.63 -4.75
N VAL A 181 -5.28 11.03 -5.27
CA VAL A 181 -5.43 11.45 -6.68
C VAL A 181 -4.54 12.67 -6.98
N VAL A 182 -4.57 13.69 -6.12
CA VAL A 182 -3.73 14.89 -6.30
C VAL A 182 -2.25 14.54 -6.11
N GLY A 183 -1.92 13.67 -5.18
CA GLY A 183 -0.56 13.18 -4.91
C GLY A 183 0.06 12.51 -6.13
N TRP A 184 -0.70 11.68 -6.86
CA TRP A 184 -0.25 11.10 -8.12
C TRP A 184 0.04 12.15 -9.19
N VAL A 185 -0.83 13.16 -9.33
CA VAL A 185 -0.58 14.29 -10.24
C VAL A 185 0.69 15.04 -9.83
N LEU A 186 0.87 15.33 -8.54
CA LEU A 186 2.06 16.00 -8.02
C LEU A 186 3.33 15.17 -8.28
N LEU A 187 3.30 13.86 -8.06
CA LEU A 187 4.44 12.98 -8.33
C LEU A 187 4.82 12.97 -9.80
N ILE A 188 3.84 12.95 -10.72
CA ILE A 188 4.09 13.06 -12.16
C ILE A 188 4.74 14.41 -12.49
N VAL A 189 4.21 15.51 -11.94
CA VAL A 189 4.78 16.85 -12.14
C VAL A 189 6.21 16.91 -11.62
N VAL A 190 6.49 16.40 -10.42
CA VAL A 190 7.85 16.35 -9.84
C VAL A 190 8.78 15.52 -10.72
N ALA A 191 8.34 14.33 -11.14
CA ALA A 191 9.12 13.45 -12.00
C ALA A 191 9.44 14.12 -13.34
N SER A 192 8.49 14.82 -13.94
CA SER A 192 8.70 15.55 -15.19
C SER A 192 9.58 16.79 -15.04
N VAL A 193 9.50 17.52 -13.92
CA VAL A 193 10.40 18.66 -13.67
C VAL A 193 11.85 18.19 -13.48
N VAL A 194 12.05 17.02 -12.86
CA VAL A 194 13.38 16.44 -12.67
C VAL A 194 13.89 15.74 -13.94
N GLY A 195 13.01 15.08 -14.69
CA GLY A 195 13.35 14.28 -15.87
C GLY A 195 13.26 15.01 -17.21
N GLY A 196 12.65 16.19 -17.27
CA GLY A 196 12.51 17.02 -18.48
C GLY A 196 11.40 16.62 -19.44
N GLU A 197 10.68 15.53 -19.19
CA GLU A 197 9.63 15.02 -20.09
C GLU A 197 8.26 15.03 -19.39
N PHE A 198 7.38 15.97 -19.75
CA PHE A 198 5.97 15.99 -19.31
C PHE A 198 5.05 15.68 -20.50
N SER A 199 4.21 14.66 -20.37
CA SER A 199 3.21 14.31 -21.38
C SER A 199 1.79 14.45 -20.82
N TRP A 200 1.07 15.47 -21.29
CA TRP A 200 -0.36 15.65 -21.02
C TRP A 200 -1.19 14.45 -21.48
N VAL A 201 -0.75 13.81 -22.57
CA VAL A 201 -1.39 12.60 -23.11
C VAL A 201 -1.26 11.45 -22.12
N ALA A 202 -0.06 11.22 -21.56
CA ALA A 202 0.15 10.17 -20.58
C ALA A 202 -0.74 10.36 -19.34
N LEU A 203 -0.79 11.58 -18.79
CA LEU A 203 -1.65 11.89 -17.65
C LEU A 203 -3.13 11.63 -17.97
N GLY A 204 -3.61 12.11 -19.13
CA GLY A 204 -4.99 11.90 -19.58
C GLY A 204 -5.32 10.42 -19.75
N THR A 205 -4.41 9.63 -20.33
CA THR A 205 -4.61 8.19 -20.50
C THR A 205 -4.65 7.42 -19.17
N THR A 206 -3.79 7.78 -18.20
CA THR A 206 -3.81 7.15 -16.87
C THR A 206 -5.09 7.50 -16.13
N ALA A 207 -5.51 8.77 -16.12
CA ALA A 207 -6.74 9.21 -15.49
C ALA A 207 -7.97 8.53 -16.11
N ALA A 208 -8.04 8.47 -17.45
CA ALA A 208 -9.12 7.77 -18.16
C ALA A 208 -9.14 6.27 -17.84
N SER A 209 -7.97 5.63 -17.74
CA SER A 209 -7.87 4.21 -17.39
C SER A 209 -8.35 3.92 -15.96
N ILE A 210 -8.02 4.79 -15.00
CA ILE A 210 -8.51 4.69 -13.61
C ILE A 210 -10.04 4.83 -13.57
N LEU A 211 -10.60 5.81 -14.28
CA LEU A 211 -12.05 6.01 -14.35
C LEU A 211 -12.75 4.84 -15.02
N ALA A 212 -12.18 4.30 -16.10
CA ALA A 212 -12.70 3.12 -16.78
C ALA A 212 -12.68 1.89 -15.87
N PHE A 213 -11.58 1.68 -15.13
CA PHE A 213 -11.48 0.62 -14.14
C PHE A 213 -12.53 0.76 -13.03
N ALA A 214 -12.68 1.96 -12.44
CA ALA A 214 -13.69 2.21 -11.44
C ALA A 214 -15.10 1.96 -11.99
N ALA A 215 -15.42 2.45 -13.19
CA ALA A 215 -16.69 2.20 -13.84
C ALA A 215 -16.93 0.70 -14.06
N LEU A 216 -15.94 -0.05 -14.53
CA LEU A 216 -16.01 -1.51 -14.69
C LEU A 216 -16.35 -2.21 -13.36
N VAL A 217 -15.68 -1.80 -12.27
CA VAL A 217 -15.93 -2.38 -10.94
C VAL A 217 -17.35 -2.08 -10.46
N PHE A 218 -17.82 -0.84 -10.56
CA PHE A 218 -19.14 -0.45 -10.08
C PHE A 218 -20.29 -0.97 -10.95
N LEU A 219 -20.12 -1.00 -12.27
CA LEU A 219 -21.18 -1.36 -13.22
C LEU A 219 -21.27 -2.86 -13.51
N ILE A 220 -20.14 -3.59 -13.49
CA ILE A 220 -20.10 -5.00 -13.89
C ILE A 220 -19.70 -5.89 -12.72
N VAL A 221 -18.54 -5.65 -12.10
CA VAL A 221 -18.00 -6.55 -11.07
C VAL A 221 -18.93 -6.58 -9.86
N ARG A 222 -19.31 -5.42 -9.32
CA ARG A 222 -20.20 -5.30 -8.16
C ARG A 222 -21.51 -6.09 -8.31
N PRO A 223 -22.37 -5.88 -9.33
CA PRO A 223 -23.62 -6.63 -9.43
C PRO A 223 -23.40 -8.14 -9.64
N VAL A 224 -22.37 -8.54 -10.38
CA VAL A 224 -22.04 -9.96 -10.58
C VAL A 224 -21.61 -10.60 -9.26
N THR A 225 -20.70 -9.97 -8.53
CA THR A 225 -20.25 -10.43 -7.21
C THR A 225 -21.43 -10.53 -6.25
N LEU A 226 -22.26 -9.49 -6.15
CA LEU A 226 -23.43 -9.52 -5.26
C LEU A 226 -24.43 -10.61 -5.65
N ARG A 227 -24.63 -10.91 -6.94
CA ARG A 227 -25.47 -12.04 -7.38
C ARG A 227 -24.89 -13.40 -6.99
N ILE A 228 -23.57 -13.58 -7.14
CA ILE A 228 -22.89 -14.83 -6.72
C ILE A 228 -22.97 -15.01 -5.20
N LEU A 229 -22.82 -13.93 -4.43
CA LEU A 229 -22.92 -13.99 -2.99
C LEU A 229 -24.36 -14.19 -2.51
N ALA A 230 -25.35 -13.62 -3.19
CA ALA A 230 -26.77 -13.78 -2.89
C ALA A 230 -27.34 -15.14 -3.33
N ALA A 231 -26.71 -15.81 -4.30
CA ALA A 231 -27.06 -17.18 -4.69
C ALA A 231 -26.67 -18.14 -3.54
N GLU A 232 -27.57 -18.31 -2.57
CA GLU A 232 -27.43 -19.32 -1.53
C GLU A 232 -28.01 -20.66 -1.99
N ARG A 233 -27.22 -21.72 -1.79
CA ARG A 233 -27.77 -23.04 -1.51
C ARG A 233 -28.17 -23.06 -0.04
N PRO A 234 -29.36 -23.54 0.32
CA PRO A 234 -29.79 -23.62 1.71
C PRO A 234 -28.83 -24.52 2.49
N ALA A 235 -28.03 -23.94 3.38
CA ALA A 235 -27.17 -24.69 4.28
C ALA A 235 -27.99 -25.08 5.51
N THR A 236 -28.10 -26.39 5.71
CA THR A 236 -28.36 -27.15 6.94
C THR A 236 -28.95 -26.40 8.14
N THR A 237 -30.05 -26.96 8.66
CA THR A 237 -30.92 -26.55 9.77
C THR A 237 -30.28 -25.96 11.05
N GLN A 238 -28.97 -26.11 11.26
CA GLN A 238 -28.24 -25.51 12.38
C GLN A 238 -27.78 -24.06 12.13
N ALA A 239 -27.53 -23.65 10.88
CA ALA A 239 -27.15 -22.27 10.55
C ALA A 239 -28.33 -21.28 10.68
N ALA A 240 -29.56 -21.78 10.68
CA ALA A 240 -30.79 -21.00 10.82
C ALA A 240 -31.03 -20.44 12.23
N LEU A 241 -30.26 -20.90 13.24
CA LEU A 241 -30.34 -20.39 14.62
C LEU A 241 -29.43 -19.17 14.86
N LEU A 242 -28.44 -18.94 14.00
CA LEU A 242 -27.61 -17.75 14.04
C LEU A 242 -28.31 -16.60 13.31
N SER A 243 -28.11 -15.37 13.78
CA SER A 243 -28.64 -14.22 13.08
C SER A 243 -28.07 -14.17 11.64
N PRO A 244 -28.84 -13.74 10.62
CA PRO A 244 -28.35 -13.67 9.23
C PRO A 244 -27.13 -12.77 9.01
N LEU A 245 -26.71 -12.02 10.03
CA LEU A 245 -25.53 -11.15 10.04
C LEU A 245 -24.27 -11.86 10.56
N GLU A 246 -24.42 -12.98 11.28
CA GLU A 246 -23.32 -13.72 11.92
C GLU A 246 -22.86 -14.95 11.13
N GLN A 247 -23.50 -15.25 10.00
CA GLN A 247 -23.11 -16.41 9.20
C GLN A 247 -21.79 -16.13 8.44
N PRO A 248 -20.73 -16.93 8.68
CA PRO A 248 -19.48 -16.77 7.97
C PRO A 248 -19.64 -17.08 6.48
N LEU A 249 -18.88 -16.42 5.61
CA LEU A 249 -18.88 -16.78 4.19
C LEU A 249 -18.35 -18.21 4.01
N SER A 250 -19.05 -18.98 3.17
CA SER A 250 -18.53 -20.25 2.67
C SER A 250 -17.13 -20.06 2.05
N THR A 251 -16.24 -21.03 2.26
CA THR A 251 -14.87 -21.05 1.71
C THR A 251 -14.84 -20.73 0.21
N ALA A 252 -15.80 -21.23 -0.58
CA ALA A 252 -15.88 -20.96 -2.00
C ALA A 252 -16.17 -19.47 -2.31
N LYS A 253 -17.09 -18.84 -1.57
CA LYS A 253 -17.41 -17.41 -1.73
C LYS A 253 -16.24 -16.53 -1.30
N SER A 254 -15.58 -16.88 -0.20
CA SER A 254 -14.35 -16.20 0.24
C SER A 254 -13.23 -16.33 -0.79
N ALA A 255 -13.04 -17.51 -1.41
CA ALA A 255 -12.04 -17.71 -2.46
C ALA A 255 -12.34 -16.86 -3.71
N VAL A 256 -13.61 -16.76 -4.13
CA VAL A 256 -14.01 -15.88 -5.25
C VAL A 256 -13.66 -14.42 -4.94
N LEU A 257 -13.96 -13.93 -3.73
CA LEU A 257 -13.58 -12.58 -3.33
C LEU A 257 -12.06 -12.37 -3.35
N LEU A 258 -11.30 -13.35 -2.85
CA LEU A 258 -9.84 -13.26 -2.85
C LEU A 258 -9.28 -13.17 -4.28
N VAL A 259 -9.80 -13.99 -5.20
CA VAL A 259 -9.44 -13.92 -6.63
C VAL A 259 -9.77 -12.54 -7.19
N LEU A 260 -10.96 -11.99 -6.92
CA LEU A 260 -11.34 -10.65 -7.39
C LEU A 260 -10.44 -9.56 -6.83
N VAL A 261 -10.05 -9.64 -5.55
CA VAL A 261 -9.12 -8.70 -4.91
C VAL A 261 -7.74 -8.75 -5.59
N LEU A 262 -7.22 -9.95 -5.84
CA LEU A 262 -5.93 -10.12 -6.52
C LEU A 262 -5.96 -9.64 -7.98
N LEU A 263 -7.05 -9.93 -8.70
CA LEU A 263 -7.24 -9.43 -10.07
C LEU A 263 -7.37 -7.91 -10.12
N ALA A 264 -8.07 -7.30 -9.15
CA ALA A 264 -8.16 -5.85 -9.03
C ALA A 264 -6.79 -5.22 -8.75
N ALA A 265 -5.97 -5.85 -7.90
CA ALA A 265 -4.60 -5.41 -7.65
C ALA A 265 -3.71 -5.52 -8.89
N ALA A 266 -3.78 -6.64 -9.60
CA ALA A 266 -3.04 -6.86 -10.84
C ALA A 266 -3.45 -5.86 -11.93
N ALA A 267 -4.76 -5.61 -12.10
CA ALA A 267 -5.28 -4.65 -13.06
C ALA A 267 -4.81 -3.22 -12.78
N THR A 268 -4.85 -2.77 -11.52
CA THR A 268 -4.38 -1.40 -11.20
C THR A 268 -2.87 -1.27 -11.31
N SER A 269 -2.10 -2.32 -10.98
CA SER A 269 -0.66 -2.33 -11.19
C SER A 269 -0.28 -2.29 -12.68
N SER A 270 -1.03 -2.96 -13.57
CA SER A 270 -0.75 -2.93 -15.01
C SER A 270 -1.10 -1.58 -15.65
N LEU A 271 -1.97 -0.79 -15.02
CA LEU A 271 -2.26 0.60 -15.39
C LEU A 271 -1.20 1.60 -14.91
N GLY A 272 -0.16 1.15 -14.22
CA GLY A 272 0.90 2.01 -13.67
C GLY A 272 0.48 2.76 -12.39
N VAL A 273 -0.57 2.31 -11.71
CA VAL A 273 -1.09 2.88 -10.46
C VAL A 273 -0.68 1.99 -9.29
N PHE A 274 -0.76 2.51 -8.07
CA PHE A 274 -0.56 1.72 -6.85
C PHE A 274 -1.48 0.49 -6.83
N ALA A 275 -0.89 -0.72 -6.72
CA ALA A 275 -1.62 -1.98 -6.77
C ALA A 275 -2.72 -2.10 -5.71
N ALA A 276 -2.58 -1.43 -4.57
CA ALA A 276 -3.55 -1.48 -3.49
C ALA A 276 -4.81 -0.63 -3.77
N PHE A 277 -4.80 0.23 -4.79
CA PHE A 277 -5.94 1.06 -5.18
C PHE A 277 -7.12 0.22 -5.73
N GLY A 278 -6.85 -0.78 -6.56
CA GLY A 278 -7.90 -1.64 -7.11
C GLY A 278 -8.72 -2.38 -6.05
N PRO A 279 -8.07 -3.07 -5.10
CA PRO A 279 -8.69 -3.66 -3.92
C PRO A 279 -9.54 -2.66 -3.13
N PHE A 280 -9.05 -1.43 -2.93
CA PHE A 280 -9.81 -0.38 -2.25
C PHE A 280 -11.12 -0.03 -2.99
N VAL A 281 -11.06 0.16 -4.32
CA VAL A 281 -12.25 0.44 -5.15
C VAL A 281 -13.24 -0.72 -5.11
N LEU A 282 -12.75 -1.97 -5.16
CA LEU A 282 -13.59 -3.16 -5.03
C LEU A 282 -14.27 -3.23 -3.64
N GLY A 283 -13.52 -2.96 -2.57
CA GLY A 283 -14.06 -2.87 -1.21
C GLY A 283 -15.16 -1.81 -1.10
N ALA A 284 -14.88 -0.60 -1.60
CA ALA A 284 -15.83 0.51 -1.61
C ALA A 284 -17.10 0.19 -2.42
N ALA A 285 -16.98 -0.57 -3.51
CA ALA A 285 -18.14 -1.00 -4.29
C ALA A 285 -19.02 -2.02 -3.53
N LEU A 286 -18.41 -2.86 -2.68
CA LEU A 286 -19.10 -3.88 -1.89
C LEU A 286 -19.58 -3.38 -0.52
N SER A 287 -19.05 -2.25 0.00
CA SER A 287 -19.36 -1.74 1.35
C SER A 287 -20.86 -1.46 1.58
N THR A 288 -21.59 -1.14 0.50
CA THR A 288 -23.05 -0.96 0.53
C THR A 288 -23.84 -2.20 0.96
N ASN A 289 -23.30 -3.41 0.79
CA ASN A 289 -23.94 -4.64 1.28
C ASN A 289 -23.38 -5.02 2.65
N ARG A 290 -24.08 -4.59 3.70
CA ARG A 290 -23.65 -4.75 5.08
C ARG A 290 -23.40 -6.20 5.49
N ARG A 291 -24.22 -7.15 5.03
CA ARG A 291 -24.04 -8.58 5.33
C ARG A 291 -22.70 -9.09 4.80
N VAL A 292 -22.39 -8.76 3.55
CA VAL A 292 -21.12 -9.14 2.92
C VAL A 292 -19.96 -8.45 3.62
N ALA A 293 -20.08 -7.14 3.87
CA ALA A 293 -19.03 -6.36 4.50
C ALA A 293 -18.66 -6.89 5.89
N GLU A 294 -19.64 -7.09 6.77
CA GLU A 294 -19.40 -7.58 8.13
C GLU A 294 -18.84 -9.01 8.15
N ALA A 295 -19.37 -9.90 7.31
CA ALA A 295 -18.92 -11.29 7.28
C ALA A 295 -17.49 -11.44 6.72
N VAL A 296 -17.12 -10.66 5.69
CA VAL A 296 -15.75 -10.62 5.15
C VAL A 296 -14.81 -9.98 6.17
N THR A 297 -15.17 -8.84 6.77
CA THR A 297 -14.35 -8.19 7.79
C THR A 297 -14.10 -9.12 8.97
N ALA A 298 -15.12 -9.81 9.48
CA ALA A 298 -14.97 -10.75 10.58
C ALA A 298 -14.01 -11.91 10.26
N GLN A 299 -14.06 -12.43 9.03
CA GLN A 299 -13.24 -13.57 8.62
C GLN A 299 -11.80 -13.18 8.26
N TRP A 300 -11.58 -12.05 7.60
CA TRP A 300 -10.27 -11.70 7.03
C TRP A 300 -9.45 -10.78 7.93
N ARG A 301 -10.11 -9.91 8.72
CA ARG A 301 -9.42 -8.92 9.57
C ARG A 301 -8.42 -9.57 10.55
N PRO A 302 -8.72 -10.69 11.25
CA PRO A 302 -7.75 -11.29 12.16
C PRO A 302 -6.45 -11.69 11.47
N LEU A 303 -6.54 -12.30 10.29
CA LEU A 303 -5.38 -12.71 9.50
C LEU A 303 -4.57 -11.49 9.03
N VAL A 304 -5.26 -10.49 8.46
CA VAL A 304 -4.59 -9.30 7.92
C VAL A 304 -3.91 -8.52 9.05
N PHE A 305 -4.58 -8.29 10.18
CA PHE A 305 -4.08 -7.41 11.24
C PHE A 305 -3.06 -8.11 12.14
N ALA A 306 -3.21 -9.41 12.40
CA ALA A 306 -2.29 -10.13 13.28
C ALA A 306 -1.00 -10.56 12.58
N MET A 307 -1.06 -10.86 11.27
CA MET A 307 0.06 -11.45 10.54
C MET A 307 0.57 -10.56 9.41
N LEU A 308 -0.28 -10.22 8.44
CA LEU A 308 0.20 -9.62 7.18
C LEU A 308 0.59 -8.15 7.32
N LEU A 309 -0.13 -7.41 8.16
CA LEU A 309 0.08 -5.99 8.36
C LEU A 309 1.35 -5.66 9.17
N PRO A 310 1.66 -6.39 10.27
CA PRO A 310 2.95 -6.27 10.95
C PRO A 310 4.16 -6.47 10.03
N VAL A 311 4.05 -7.26 8.96
CA VAL A 311 5.14 -7.46 7.98
C VAL A 311 5.27 -6.26 7.03
N PHE A 312 4.15 -5.57 6.77
CA PHE A 312 4.13 -4.38 5.92
C PHE A 312 4.73 -3.14 6.55
N LEU A 313 4.51 -2.87 7.83
CA LEU A 313 4.94 -1.59 8.43
C LEU A 313 6.48 -1.41 8.51
N PRO A 314 7.29 -2.44 8.82
CA PRO A 314 8.74 -2.32 8.88
C PRO A 314 9.41 -2.20 7.51
N THR A 315 8.90 -2.88 6.48
CA THR A 315 9.64 -3.11 5.23
C THR A 315 9.87 -1.83 4.38
N PRO A 316 8.89 -0.93 4.15
CA PRO A 316 9.09 0.34 3.46
C PRO A 316 9.88 1.36 4.28
N VAL A 317 9.64 1.40 5.60
CA VAL A 317 10.28 2.34 6.54
C VAL A 317 11.77 2.06 6.65
N CYS A 318 12.16 0.80 6.82
CA CYS A 318 13.57 0.39 6.90
C CYS A 318 14.33 0.71 5.60
N ARG A 319 13.67 0.58 4.43
CA ARG A 319 14.27 0.88 3.13
C ARG A 319 14.57 2.38 2.94
N ARG A 320 13.65 3.27 3.33
CA ARG A 320 13.84 4.73 3.18
C ARG A 320 14.98 5.27 4.05
N ILE A 321 15.10 4.77 5.28
CA ILE A 321 16.17 5.21 6.19
C ILE A 321 17.55 4.77 5.67
N LEU A 322 17.68 3.52 5.20
CA LEU A 322 18.94 3.01 4.65
C LEU A 322 19.36 3.63 3.31
N GLY A 323 18.42 3.93 2.42
CA GLY A 323 18.70 4.58 1.14
C GLY A 323 19.24 6.00 1.31
N GLY A 324 18.65 6.77 2.23
CA GLY A 324 19.13 8.11 2.58
C GLY A 324 20.46 8.10 3.35
N TRP A 325 20.65 7.13 4.27
CA TRP A 325 21.89 7.03 5.05
C TRP A 325 23.09 6.54 4.25
N ARG A 326 22.94 5.59 3.31
CA ARG A 326 24.07 5.17 2.46
C ARG A 326 24.56 6.27 1.53
N ALA A 327 23.67 7.16 1.07
CA ALA A 327 24.04 8.32 0.28
C ALA A 327 24.76 9.40 1.12
N GLY A 328 24.39 9.56 2.40
CA GLY A 328 25.00 10.55 3.30
C GLY A 328 26.29 10.10 4.00
N CYS A 329 26.56 8.79 4.12
CA CYS A 329 27.71 8.29 4.89
C CYS A 329 28.86 7.73 4.04
N ILE A 330 28.69 7.53 2.73
CA ILE A 330 29.78 7.07 1.85
C ILE A 330 30.25 8.26 1.03
N GLY A 331 31.14 9.07 1.63
CA GLY A 331 31.99 10.04 0.93
C GLY A 331 33.06 9.34 0.08
N ALA A 332 32.65 8.42 -0.78
CA ALA A 332 33.50 7.80 -1.78
C ALA A 332 32.75 7.76 -3.11
N SER A 333 33.10 8.69 -3.98
CA SER A 333 32.81 8.61 -5.41
C SER A 333 33.24 7.23 -5.94
N PRO A 334 32.36 6.58 -6.71
CA PRO A 334 32.72 6.43 -8.11
C PRO A 334 31.61 6.99 -8.99
N ARG A 335 32.05 7.64 -10.07
CA ARG A 335 31.25 8.30 -11.11
C ARG A 335 29.88 7.62 -11.31
N PRO A 336 28.76 8.35 -11.22
CA PRO A 336 27.46 7.79 -11.55
C PRO A 336 27.42 7.53 -13.06
N SER A 337 27.29 6.27 -13.45
CA SER A 337 26.60 5.99 -14.71
C SER A 337 25.18 6.55 -14.57
N LEU A 338 24.71 7.21 -15.63
CA LEU A 338 23.46 7.97 -15.76
C LEU A 338 22.16 7.12 -15.64
N ALA A 339 22.13 6.14 -14.74
CA ALA A 339 20.91 5.40 -14.41
C ALA A 339 20.36 5.92 -13.08
N SER A 340 19.25 6.65 -13.18
CA SER A 340 18.53 7.17 -12.02
C SER A 340 18.15 6.04 -11.03
N PRO A 341 18.12 6.30 -9.70
CA PRO A 341 17.68 5.31 -8.70
C PRO A 341 16.24 4.79 -8.88
N TRP A 342 15.49 5.42 -9.80
CA TRP A 342 14.09 5.13 -10.10
C TRP A 342 13.89 4.14 -11.26
N GLN A 343 14.89 3.92 -12.10
CA GLN A 343 14.77 2.94 -13.20
C GLN A 343 14.88 1.48 -12.71
N ALA A 344 15.62 1.24 -11.63
CA ALA A 344 15.85 -0.11 -11.10
C ALA A 344 14.61 -0.77 -10.45
N SER A 345 13.47 -0.09 -10.36
CA SER A 345 12.22 -0.65 -9.82
C SER A 345 11.16 -1.01 -10.86
N TRP A 346 11.34 -0.64 -12.14
CA TRP A 346 10.33 -0.89 -13.19
C TRP A 346 10.90 -1.29 -14.57
N SER A 347 12.21 -1.45 -14.69
CA SER A 347 12.87 -1.99 -15.88
C SER A 347 12.82 -3.53 -15.87
N VAL A 348 12.07 -4.12 -16.82
CA VAL A 348 12.15 -5.56 -17.16
C VAL A 348 13.50 -5.89 -17.84
N ALA A 349 14.35 -4.89 -18.07
CA ALA A 349 15.64 -5.05 -18.76
C ALA A 349 16.79 -5.45 -17.83
N ASP A 350 16.63 -5.39 -16.50
CA ASP A 350 17.66 -5.74 -15.51
C ASP A 350 17.53 -7.18 -14.98
N TRP A 351 16.91 -8.08 -15.74
CA TRP A 351 16.89 -9.50 -15.44
C TRP A 351 18.27 -10.11 -15.72
N PRO A 352 18.78 -11.03 -14.88
CA PRO A 352 20.09 -11.64 -15.06
C PRO A 352 20.22 -12.37 -16.43
N PRO A 353 21.41 -12.38 -17.05
CA PRO A 353 21.64 -13.06 -18.32
C PRO A 353 21.56 -14.57 -18.11
N GLY A 354 20.36 -15.11 -18.31
CA GLY A 354 20.02 -16.53 -18.09
C GLY A 354 18.54 -16.84 -18.32
N CYS A 355 17.66 -15.84 -18.35
CA CYS A 355 16.22 -16.00 -18.64
C CYS A 355 15.79 -15.45 -20.03
N ALA A 356 16.71 -15.40 -20.99
CA ALA A 356 16.47 -14.80 -22.32
C ALA A 356 15.90 -15.75 -23.39
N ASP A 357 15.57 -17.01 -23.07
CA ASP A 357 15.20 -18.01 -24.09
C ASP A 357 13.70 -18.42 -24.10
N VAL A 358 12.81 -17.57 -23.58
CA VAL A 358 11.34 -17.71 -23.75
C VAL A 358 10.75 -16.61 -24.64
N ARG A 359 11.56 -15.97 -25.49
CA ARG A 359 11.09 -15.03 -26.55
C ARG A 359 10.89 -15.68 -27.93
N ARG A 360 11.26 -16.95 -28.12
CA ARG A 360 11.24 -17.60 -29.45
C ARG A 360 9.96 -18.36 -29.82
N GLY A 361 8.86 -18.18 -29.09
CA GLY A 361 7.63 -18.96 -29.32
C GLY A 361 6.41 -18.25 -29.90
N ILE A 362 6.31 -16.92 -29.82
CA ILE A 362 5.03 -16.24 -30.14
C ILE A 362 5.30 -14.89 -30.82
N ALA A 363 5.52 -14.93 -32.12
CA ALA A 363 5.34 -13.77 -33.00
C ALA A 363 4.63 -14.26 -34.28
N PRO A 364 3.39 -13.83 -34.56
CA PRO A 364 2.89 -13.84 -35.92
C PRO A 364 3.42 -12.58 -36.63
N ALA A 365 4.19 -12.83 -37.69
CA ALA A 365 4.54 -11.88 -38.73
C ALA A 365 3.29 -11.18 -39.30
N TRP A 366 3.40 -9.92 -39.72
CA TRP A 366 2.89 -9.32 -40.98
C TRP A 366 3.46 -7.88 -41.11
N PRO A 367 3.63 -7.33 -42.33
CA PRO A 367 4.86 -6.66 -42.76
C PRO A 367 4.71 -5.19 -43.20
N SER A 368 5.91 -4.61 -43.38
CA SER A 368 6.37 -3.37 -44.03
C SER A 368 5.87 -2.04 -43.46
#